data_AF-A0A3R8QHC8-F1
#
_entry.id   AF-A0A3R8QHC8-F1
#
_cell.length_a   1.000
_cell.length_b   1.000
_cell.length_c   1.000
_cell.angle_alpha   90.00
_cell.angle_beta   90.00
_cell.angle_gamma   90.00
#
_symmetry.space_group_name_H-M   'P 1'
#
loop_
_entity.id
_entity.type
_entity.pdbx_description
1 polymer ?
#
loop_
_entity_poly.entity_id
_entity_poly.type
_entity_poly.pdbx_seq_one_letter_code
_entity_poly.pdbx_strand_id
1 'polypeptide(L)'
;MNEEIKPVMLDLVSTMTFDINKNVSKNKSGVINSYSIHINNFSINHIWLVVSKGIKSGKISFESLIDYLKNDSWYGQDFTYIDSNNETQGFNWIELLSPSLQSFFVQTEIDLKTNNHNPQGYILAIDSLVLKFEGLLREFSRMIGAQTIEIKDNGTEERIGFDKLLDNEKLKALIPEDDIAFFKFLFTSSGMNLRNNVAHCFFTTKNYTSAVMLLLIVALLRLGNYELKTKEKES
;
A
#
# COMPACT_ATOMS: atom_id res chain seq x y z
N MET A 1 38.59 15.04 -24.05
CA MET A 1 38.27 13.59 -24.10
C MET A 1 37.45 13.25 -22.86
N ASN A 2 36.12 13.26 -23.02
CA ASN A 2 35.10 12.51 -22.30
C ASN A 2 33.76 13.13 -22.72
N GLU A 3 33.41 12.89 -23.98
CA GLU A 3 32.02 13.01 -24.40
C GLU A 3 31.33 11.73 -23.94
N GLU A 4 30.45 11.86 -22.95
CA GLU A 4 29.48 10.82 -22.64
C GLU A 4 28.61 10.61 -23.89
N ILE A 5 28.86 9.52 -24.61
CA ILE A 5 28.02 9.08 -25.72
C ILE A 5 26.70 8.63 -25.11
N LYS A 6 25.71 9.53 -25.08
CA LYS A 6 24.32 9.16 -24.80
C LYS A 6 23.83 8.22 -25.90
N PRO A 7 23.20 7.08 -25.56
CA PRO A 7 22.64 6.19 -26.58
C PRO A 7 21.52 6.92 -27.34
N VAL A 8 21.70 7.11 -28.64
CA VAL A 8 20.77 7.77 -29.58
C VAL A 8 19.36 7.15 -29.56
N MET A 9 19.23 5.90 -29.11
CA MET A 9 17.94 5.21 -28.94
C MET A 9 17.03 5.79 -27.84
N LEU A 10 17.57 6.49 -26.84
CA LEU A 10 16.77 7.04 -25.73
C LEU A 10 16.07 8.36 -26.07
N ASP A 11 16.49 9.05 -27.14
CA ASP A 11 15.94 10.35 -27.54
C ASP A 11 14.73 10.22 -28.49
N LEU A 12 14.43 9.03 -29.01
CA LEU A 12 13.46 8.83 -30.11
C LEU A 12 12.05 8.41 -29.66
N VAL A 13 11.76 8.35 -28.36
CA VAL A 13 10.41 7.98 -27.88
C VAL A 13 9.89 9.04 -26.91
N SER A 14 9.43 10.16 -27.45
CA SER A 14 8.51 11.04 -26.74
C SER A 14 7.10 10.44 -26.80
N THR A 15 6.79 9.49 -25.92
CA THR A 15 5.42 9.05 -25.71
C THR A 15 4.69 10.05 -24.83
N MET A 16 3.59 10.63 -25.34
CA MET A 16 2.61 11.26 -24.47
C MET A 16 1.94 10.14 -23.66
N THR A 17 2.41 9.89 -22.45
CA THR A 17 1.77 8.96 -21.53
C THR A 17 0.56 9.65 -20.92
N PHE A 18 -0.63 9.25 -21.34
CA PHE A 18 -1.84 9.62 -20.65
C PHE A 18 -1.95 8.79 -19.37
N ASP A 19 -2.18 9.48 -18.25
CA ASP A 19 -2.74 8.86 -17.04
C ASP A 19 -4.08 8.17 -17.41
N ILE A 20 -4.51 7.16 -16.64
CA ILE A 20 -5.84 6.54 -16.69
C ILE A 20 -6.96 7.60 -16.82
N ASN A 21 -6.75 8.79 -16.26
CA ASN A 21 -7.68 9.93 -16.29
C ASN A 21 -7.59 10.83 -17.53
N LYS A 22 -6.80 10.44 -18.55
CA LYS A 22 -6.50 11.23 -19.76
C LYS A 22 -5.89 12.61 -19.50
N ASN A 23 -5.41 12.87 -18.28
CA ASN A 23 -4.65 14.08 -17.97
C ASN A 23 -3.29 14.03 -18.66
N VAL A 24 -2.91 15.16 -19.27
CA VAL A 24 -1.56 15.36 -19.82
C VAL A 24 -0.66 15.80 -18.67
N SER A 25 0.16 14.89 -18.15
CA SER A 25 1.26 15.28 -17.26
C SER A 25 2.34 15.97 -18.09
N LYS A 26 2.46 17.29 -17.99
CA LYS A 26 3.62 18.01 -18.53
C LYS A 26 4.84 17.60 -17.68
N ASN A 27 5.75 16.84 -18.29
CA ASN A 27 7.06 16.42 -17.77
C ASN A 27 7.07 15.46 -16.55
N LYS A 28 7.14 14.16 -16.85
CA LYS A 28 8.30 13.34 -16.43
C LYS A 28 8.91 12.75 -17.69
N SER A 29 9.84 13.51 -18.27
CA SER A 29 10.62 13.14 -19.45
C SER A 29 11.25 11.74 -19.33
N GLY A 30 11.04 10.88 -20.32
CA GLY A 30 12.02 9.94 -20.88
C GLY A 30 12.57 8.79 -20.00
N VAL A 31 12.29 8.75 -18.70
CA VAL A 31 12.67 7.62 -17.86
C VAL A 31 11.51 6.65 -17.90
N ILE A 32 11.65 5.59 -18.71
CA ILE A 32 11.04 4.29 -18.40
C ILE A 32 11.09 4.17 -16.88
N ASN A 33 9.94 4.16 -16.19
CA ASN A 33 9.92 4.10 -14.74
C ASN A 33 10.56 2.77 -14.34
N SER A 34 11.89 2.79 -14.14
CA SER A 34 12.75 1.62 -13.94
C SER A 34 12.26 0.82 -12.74
N TYR A 35 11.74 1.53 -11.74
CA TYR A 35 11.06 0.96 -10.59
C TYR A 35 9.81 0.16 -10.99
N SER A 36 8.91 0.74 -11.82
CA SER A 36 7.73 0.02 -12.32
C SER A 36 8.09 -1.19 -13.18
N ILE A 37 9.12 -1.10 -14.03
CA ILE A 37 9.60 -2.22 -14.83
C ILE A 37 10.15 -3.31 -13.92
N HIS A 38 10.95 -2.93 -12.92
CA HIS A 38 11.55 -3.88 -12.01
C HIS A 38 10.47 -4.65 -11.22
N ILE A 39 9.50 -3.93 -10.66
CA ILE A 39 8.39 -4.53 -9.91
C ILE A 39 7.55 -5.45 -10.81
N ASN A 40 7.12 -4.96 -11.98
CA ASN A 40 6.17 -5.68 -12.84
C ASN A 40 6.79 -6.88 -13.55
N ASN A 41 8.09 -6.86 -13.86
CA ASN A 41 8.72 -7.95 -14.62
C ASN A 41 9.47 -8.94 -13.72
N PHE A 42 9.99 -8.50 -12.57
CA PHE A 42 10.84 -9.34 -11.72
C PHE A 42 10.21 -9.61 -10.37
N SER A 43 9.95 -8.56 -9.58
CA SER A 43 9.52 -8.73 -8.19
C SER A 43 8.17 -9.44 -8.09
N ILE A 44 7.19 -9.07 -8.93
CA ILE A 44 5.85 -9.64 -8.83
C ILE A 44 5.81 -11.13 -9.17
N ASN A 45 6.58 -11.54 -10.17
CA ASN A 45 6.69 -12.94 -10.56
C ASN A 45 7.31 -13.77 -9.44
N HIS A 46 8.35 -13.24 -8.79
CA HIS A 46 8.98 -13.90 -7.65
C HIS A 46 8.02 -14.00 -6.46
N ILE A 47 7.33 -12.90 -6.11
CA ILE A 47 6.33 -12.88 -5.04
C ILE A 47 5.24 -13.92 -5.32
N TRP A 48 4.70 -13.95 -6.55
CA TRP A 48 3.68 -14.92 -6.93
C TRP A 48 4.16 -16.37 -6.81
N LEU A 49 5.40 -16.68 -7.22
CA LEU A 49 5.96 -18.02 -7.09
C LEU A 49 6.04 -18.46 -5.63
N VAL A 50 6.50 -17.59 -4.74
CA VAL A 50 6.58 -17.87 -3.30
C VAL A 50 5.19 -18.05 -2.71
N VAL A 51 4.28 -17.09 -2.95
CA VAL A 51 2.93 -17.10 -2.38
C VAL A 51 2.11 -18.27 -2.90
N SER A 52 2.11 -18.52 -4.21
CA SER A 52 1.35 -19.64 -4.79
C SER A 52 1.85 -21.00 -4.32
N LYS A 53 3.18 -21.18 -4.17
CA LYS A 53 3.76 -22.40 -3.59
C LYS A 53 3.39 -22.54 -2.11
N GLY A 54 3.44 -21.44 -1.37
CA GLY A 54 3.01 -21.38 0.04
C GLY A 54 1.56 -21.79 0.22
N ILE A 55 0.64 -21.22 -0.57
CA ILE A 55 -0.79 -21.54 -0.59
C ILE A 55 -1.01 -23.01 -0.94
N LYS A 56 -0.41 -23.50 -2.03
CA LYS A 56 -0.55 -24.91 -2.44
C LYS A 56 -0.05 -25.90 -1.40
N SER A 57 0.96 -25.50 -0.61
CA SER A 57 1.51 -26.32 0.48
C SER A 57 0.78 -26.16 1.83
N GLY A 58 -0.22 -25.27 1.91
CA GLY A 58 -0.93 -24.95 3.15
C GLY A 58 -0.12 -24.12 4.16
N LYS A 59 1.07 -23.62 3.77
CA LYS A 59 1.95 -22.81 4.63
C LYS A 59 1.57 -21.33 4.65
N ILE A 60 0.88 -20.87 3.62
CA ILE A 60 0.34 -19.51 3.53
C ILE A 60 -1.17 -19.65 3.32
N SER A 61 -1.94 -19.34 4.35
CA SER A 61 -3.40 -19.27 4.35
C SER A 61 -3.88 -17.96 4.97
N PHE A 62 -5.19 -17.70 4.87
CA PHE A 62 -5.83 -16.58 5.54
C PHE A 62 -5.54 -16.59 7.05
N GLU A 63 -5.70 -17.75 7.68
CA GLU A 63 -5.48 -17.95 9.11
C GLU A 63 -4.02 -17.65 9.47
N SER A 64 -3.05 -18.22 8.74
CA SER A 64 -1.63 -17.97 9.01
C SER A 64 -1.24 -16.49 8.88
N LEU A 65 -1.85 -15.76 7.93
CA LEU A 65 -1.57 -14.33 7.74
C LEU A 65 -2.21 -13.51 8.87
N ILE A 66 -3.45 -13.80 9.25
CA ILE A 66 -4.13 -13.11 10.34
C ILE A 66 -3.43 -13.36 11.67
N ASP A 67 -3.02 -14.60 11.94
CA ASP A 67 -2.27 -14.94 13.15
C ASP A 67 -0.95 -14.17 13.20
N TYR A 68 -0.22 -14.09 12.09
CA TYR A 68 0.99 -13.27 12.01
C TYR A 68 0.71 -11.78 12.24
N LEU A 69 -0.28 -11.19 11.56
CA LEU A 69 -0.60 -9.77 11.72
C LEU A 69 -1.05 -9.45 13.16
N LYS A 70 -1.72 -10.39 13.83
CA LYS A 70 -2.19 -10.21 15.20
C LYS A 70 -1.07 -10.35 16.23
N ASN A 71 -0.19 -11.33 16.06
CA ASN A 71 0.77 -11.70 17.10
C ASN A 71 2.18 -11.12 16.88
N ASP A 72 2.55 -10.89 15.61
CA ASP A 72 3.91 -10.52 15.19
C ASP A 72 3.97 -9.15 14.50
N SER A 73 2.92 -8.34 14.64
CA SER A 73 2.89 -6.98 14.12
C SER A 73 2.14 -6.03 15.07
N TRP A 74 2.31 -4.72 14.87
CA TRP A 74 1.60 -3.74 15.69
C TRP A 74 0.08 -3.69 15.43
N TYR A 75 -0.43 -4.31 14.36
CA TYR A 75 -1.86 -4.30 14.05
C TYR A 75 -2.72 -5.02 15.10
N GLY A 76 -2.14 -5.96 15.85
CA GLY A 76 -2.83 -6.68 16.92
C GLY A 76 -3.01 -5.89 18.23
N GLN A 77 -2.46 -4.69 18.32
CA GLN A 77 -2.64 -3.83 19.50
C GLN A 77 -4.10 -3.39 19.61
N ASP A 78 -4.56 -3.19 20.85
CA ASP A 78 -5.90 -2.70 21.13
C ASP A 78 -5.95 -1.18 21.02
N PHE A 79 -6.68 -0.68 20.01
CA PHE A 79 -6.92 0.75 19.80
C PHE A 79 -8.32 1.16 20.27
N THR A 80 -8.97 0.34 21.09
CA THR A 80 -10.26 0.67 21.71
C THR A 80 -10.07 1.42 23.02
N TYR A 81 -11.01 2.31 23.33
CA TYR A 81 -11.06 3.05 24.58
C TYR A 81 -12.52 3.26 25.00
N ILE A 82 -12.76 3.36 26.30
CA ILE A 82 -14.09 3.63 26.85
C ILE A 82 -14.29 5.15 26.89
N ASP A 83 -15.41 5.63 26.33
CA ASP A 83 -15.76 7.05 26.36
C ASP A 83 -16.52 7.44 27.65
N SER A 84 -16.89 8.72 27.74
CA SER A 84 -17.64 9.27 28.89
C SER A 84 -19.04 8.67 29.07
N ASN A 85 -19.57 8.00 28.05
CA ASN A 85 -20.87 7.32 28.07
C ASN A 85 -20.74 5.82 28.38
N ASN A 86 -19.52 5.37 28.72
CA ASN A 86 -19.20 3.97 28.97
C ASN A 86 -19.38 3.08 27.73
N GLU A 87 -19.26 3.66 26.54
CA GLU A 87 -19.27 2.94 25.25
C GLU A 87 -17.82 2.67 24.81
N THR A 88 -17.58 1.50 24.23
CA THR A 88 -16.29 1.16 23.62
C THR A 88 -16.19 1.85 22.27
N GLN A 89 -15.30 2.82 22.17
CA GLN A 89 -14.93 3.51 20.95
C GLN A 89 -13.58 2.98 20.44
N GLY A 90 -13.23 3.30 19.19
CA GLY A 90 -11.98 2.90 18.57
C GLY A 90 -12.14 1.77 17.54
N PHE A 91 -11.04 1.14 17.16
CA PHE A 91 -11.03 0.20 16.04
C PHE A 91 -10.11 -0.98 16.30
N ASN A 92 -10.54 -2.18 15.90
CA ASN A 92 -9.67 -3.35 15.82
C ASN A 92 -9.16 -3.48 14.38
N TRP A 93 -7.87 -3.24 14.14
CA TRP A 93 -7.31 -3.32 12.79
C TRP A 93 -7.38 -4.72 12.20
N ILE A 94 -7.25 -5.77 13.02
CA ILE A 94 -7.38 -7.14 12.55
C ILE A 94 -8.80 -7.38 12.02
N GLU A 95 -9.84 -6.90 12.72
CA GLU A 95 -11.23 -6.98 12.26
C GLU A 95 -11.45 -6.19 10.97
N LEU A 96 -10.87 -4.99 10.84
CA LEU A 96 -11.03 -4.15 9.64
C LEU A 96 -10.30 -4.74 8.41
N LEU A 97 -9.15 -5.38 8.61
CA LEU A 97 -8.33 -5.94 7.53
C LEU A 97 -8.84 -7.32 7.07
N SER A 98 -9.34 -8.13 8.00
CA SER A 98 -9.74 -9.52 7.77
C SER A 98 -10.63 -9.73 6.53
N PRO A 99 -11.71 -8.96 6.29
CA PRO A 99 -12.58 -9.17 5.14
C PRO A 99 -11.85 -9.04 3.79
N SER A 100 -10.93 -8.07 3.67
CA SER A 100 -10.17 -7.86 2.43
C SER A 100 -9.18 -9.01 2.16
N LEU A 101 -8.53 -9.50 3.22
CA LEU A 101 -7.57 -10.59 3.14
C LEU A 101 -8.28 -11.93 2.86
N GLN A 102 -9.41 -12.17 3.52
CA GLN A 102 -10.22 -13.37 3.29
C GLN A 102 -10.71 -13.41 1.83
N SER A 103 -11.23 -12.29 1.30
CA SER A 103 -11.67 -12.19 -0.09
C SER A 103 -10.54 -12.52 -1.07
N PHE A 104 -9.31 -12.08 -0.78
CA PHE A 104 -8.14 -12.40 -1.60
C PHE A 104 -7.82 -13.90 -1.58
N PHE A 105 -7.78 -14.54 -0.41
CA PHE A 105 -7.46 -15.97 -0.31
C PHE A 105 -8.52 -16.83 -1.01
N VAL A 106 -9.81 -16.54 -0.79
CA VAL A 106 -10.91 -17.23 -1.46
C VAL A 106 -10.77 -17.12 -2.98
N GLN A 107 -10.56 -15.92 -3.52
CA GLN A 107 -10.43 -15.75 -4.97
C GLN A 107 -9.16 -16.41 -5.51
N THR A 108 -8.04 -16.30 -4.80
CA THR A 108 -6.76 -16.89 -5.23
C THR A 108 -6.86 -18.42 -5.29
N GLU A 109 -7.52 -19.04 -4.31
CA GLU A 109 -7.77 -20.47 -4.36
C GLU A 109 -8.63 -20.90 -5.55
N ILE A 110 -9.68 -20.13 -5.86
CA ILE A 110 -10.52 -20.38 -7.04
C ILE A 110 -9.67 -20.29 -8.32
N ASP A 111 -8.86 -19.24 -8.45
CA ASP A 111 -7.98 -19.05 -9.62
C ASP A 111 -6.98 -20.22 -9.75
N LEU A 112 -6.38 -20.66 -8.63
CA LEU A 112 -5.43 -21.78 -8.60
C LEU A 112 -6.08 -23.13 -8.94
N LYS A 113 -7.31 -23.38 -8.47
CA LYS A 113 -8.04 -24.63 -8.71
C LYS A 113 -8.59 -24.71 -10.13
N THR A 114 -9.07 -23.59 -10.67
CA THR A 114 -9.67 -23.51 -12.01
C THR A 114 -8.65 -23.24 -13.12
N ASN A 115 -7.43 -22.85 -12.74
CA ASN A 115 -6.39 -22.36 -13.66
C ASN A 115 -6.91 -21.23 -14.57
N ASN A 116 -7.84 -20.42 -14.05
CA ASN A 116 -8.46 -19.32 -14.75
C ASN A 116 -8.46 -18.08 -13.86
N HIS A 117 -7.96 -16.97 -14.38
CA HIS A 117 -7.90 -15.72 -13.62
C HIS A 117 -9.23 -14.98 -13.72
N ASN A 118 -9.87 -14.70 -12.58
CA ASN A 118 -11.06 -13.84 -12.54
C ASN A 118 -10.77 -12.50 -11.83
N PRO A 119 -10.52 -11.41 -12.59
CA PRO A 119 -10.26 -10.09 -12.03
C PRO A 119 -11.37 -9.56 -11.12
N GLN A 120 -12.63 -9.94 -11.36
CA GLN A 120 -13.78 -9.43 -10.60
C GLN A 120 -13.71 -9.83 -9.12
N GLY A 121 -13.15 -10.99 -8.82
CA GLY A 121 -13.05 -11.47 -7.45
C GLY A 121 -12.04 -10.72 -6.58
N TYR A 122 -11.19 -9.88 -7.19
CA TYR A 122 -10.23 -9.04 -6.46
C TYR A 122 -10.75 -7.62 -6.18
N ILE A 123 -11.91 -7.24 -6.72
CA ILE A 123 -12.47 -5.88 -6.57
C ILE A 123 -12.62 -5.51 -5.10
N LEU A 124 -13.35 -6.32 -4.33
CA LEU A 124 -13.62 -6.06 -2.91
C LEU A 124 -12.33 -6.04 -2.08
N ALA A 125 -11.41 -6.95 -2.36
CA ALA A 125 -10.13 -7.04 -1.64
C ALA A 125 -9.29 -5.77 -1.87
N ILE A 126 -9.15 -5.35 -3.14
CA ILE A 126 -8.33 -4.20 -3.53
C ILE A 126 -8.96 -2.90 -3.05
N ASP A 127 -10.25 -2.66 -3.34
CA ASP A 127 -10.91 -1.41 -2.97
C ASP A 127 -10.86 -1.18 -1.45
N SER A 128 -11.08 -2.25 -0.70
CA SER A 128 -11.05 -2.24 0.76
C SER A 128 -9.64 -2.00 1.32
N LEU A 129 -8.63 -2.77 0.86
CA LEU A 129 -7.29 -2.68 1.43
C LEU A 129 -6.57 -1.38 1.02
N VAL A 130 -6.77 -0.89 -0.20
CA VAL A 130 -6.18 0.37 -0.68
C VAL A 130 -6.60 1.54 0.23
N LEU A 131 -7.89 1.65 0.53
CA LEU A 131 -8.40 2.74 1.37
C LEU A 131 -8.00 2.57 2.84
N LYS A 132 -7.99 1.33 3.36
CA LYS A 132 -7.58 1.06 4.73
C LYS A 132 -6.09 1.30 4.98
N PHE A 133 -5.25 1.12 3.98
CA PHE A 133 -3.81 1.38 4.11
C PHE A 133 -3.51 2.84 4.51
N GLU A 134 -4.28 3.81 4.01
CA GLU A 134 -4.18 5.20 4.48
C GLU A 134 -4.50 5.32 5.98
N GLY A 135 -5.55 4.65 6.44
CA GLY A 135 -5.88 4.59 7.86
C GLY A 135 -4.75 4.01 8.71
N LEU A 136 -4.16 2.89 8.26
CA LEU A 136 -3.02 2.26 8.93
C LEU A 136 -1.81 3.21 9.02
N LEU A 137 -1.45 3.86 7.92
CA LEU A 137 -0.30 4.77 7.90
C LEU A 137 -0.51 5.96 8.82
N ARG A 138 -1.74 6.47 8.91
CA ARG A 138 -2.11 7.55 9.83
C ARG A 138 -2.04 7.11 11.29
N GLU A 139 -2.50 5.90 11.59
CA GLU A 139 -2.43 5.37 12.95
C GLU A 139 -0.98 5.14 13.37
N PHE A 140 -0.19 4.49 12.51
CA PHE A 140 1.26 4.35 12.70
C PHE A 140 1.95 5.69 12.95
N SER A 141 1.61 6.70 12.16
CA SER A 141 2.14 8.07 12.31
C SER A 141 1.80 8.67 13.68
N ARG A 142 0.57 8.48 14.18
CA ARG A 142 0.17 8.95 15.52
C ARG A 142 0.95 8.24 16.61
N MET A 143 1.16 6.93 16.48
CA MET A 143 1.88 6.14 17.48
C MET A 143 3.35 6.57 17.62
N ILE A 144 3.99 7.01 16.53
CA ILE A 144 5.36 7.57 16.57
C ILE A 144 5.39 9.07 16.89
N GLY A 145 4.23 9.67 17.20
CA GLY A 145 4.08 11.09 17.48
C GLY A 145 4.33 12.00 16.28
N ALA A 146 4.21 11.49 15.05
CA ALA A 146 4.23 12.31 13.84
C ALA A 146 2.94 13.14 13.74
N GLN A 147 3.09 14.41 13.41
CA GLN A 147 1.97 15.32 13.22
C GLN A 147 1.15 14.85 12.00
N THR A 148 -0.15 14.65 12.20
CA THR A 148 -1.09 14.26 11.13
C THR A 148 -2.04 15.39 10.71
N ILE A 149 -1.94 16.55 11.35
CA ILE A 149 -2.81 17.73 11.18
C ILE A 149 -1.93 18.95 10.94
N GLU A 150 -2.19 19.71 9.88
CA GLU A 150 -1.56 20.98 9.55
C GLU A 150 -2.49 22.11 9.99
N ILE A 151 -1.97 23.06 10.78
CA ILE A 151 -2.72 24.28 11.14
C ILE A 151 -2.38 25.32 10.09
N LYS A 152 -3.40 25.78 9.35
CA LYS A 152 -3.25 26.87 8.38
C LYS A 152 -3.19 28.23 9.08
N ASP A 153 -2.68 29.24 8.37
CA ASP A 153 -2.58 30.63 8.85
C ASP A 153 -3.91 31.24 9.31
N ASN A 154 -5.04 30.69 8.85
CA ASN A 154 -6.38 31.09 9.26
C ASN A 154 -6.91 30.34 10.51
N GLY A 155 -6.05 29.59 11.20
CA GLY A 155 -6.41 28.77 12.37
C GLY A 155 -7.19 27.50 12.05
N THR A 156 -7.38 27.15 10.77
CA THR A 156 -8.08 25.92 10.37
C THR A 156 -7.13 24.73 10.43
N GLU A 157 -7.54 23.69 11.15
CA GLU A 157 -6.88 22.40 11.18
C GLU A 157 -7.30 21.56 9.96
N GLU A 158 -6.34 21.19 9.11
CA GLU A 158 -6.55 20.28 7.99
C GLU A 158 -5.72 19.00 8.17
N ARG A 159 -6.28 17.85 7.79
CA ARG A 159 -5.51 16.60 7.75
C ARG A 159 -4.41 16.70 6.70
N ILE A 160 -3.19 16.35 7.08
CA ILE A 160 -2.06 16.28 6.16
C ILE A 160 -2.38 15.27 5.05
N GLY A 161 -2.16 15.67 3.80
CA GLY A 161 -2.33 14.82 2.62
C GLY A 161 -1.41 13.60 2.66
N PHE A 162 -1.83 12.50 2.01
CA PHE A 162 -1.11 11.23 2.07
C PHE A 162 0.36 11.34 1.61
N ASP A 163 0.64 12.08 0.52
CA ASP A 163 2.00 12.34 0.05
C ASP A 163 2.85 13.06 1.09
N LYS A 164 2.32 14.15 1.68
CA LYS A 164 3.00 14.89 2.74
C LYS A 164 3.24 14.04 3.99
N LEU A 165 2.33 13.10 4.30
CA LEU A 165 2.49 12.19 5.44
C LEU A 165 3.69 11.25 5.24
N LEU A 166 3.86 10.71 4.03
CA LEU A 166 5.03 9.90 3.67
C LEU A 166 6.34 10.71 3.65
N ASP A 167 6.25 12.04 3.57
CA ASP A 167 7.39 12.94 3.65
C ASP A 167 7.74 13.41 5.06
N ASN A 168 6.98 12.99 6.09
CA ASN A 168 7.23 13.37 7.47
C ASN A 168 8.58 12.84 7.99
N GLU A 169 9.38 13.71 8.58
CA GLU A 169 10.72 13.38 9.10
C GLU A 169 10.72 12.27 10.15
N LYS A 170 9.70 12.21 11.03
CA LYS A 170 9.61 11.12 12.02
C LYS A 170 9.30 9.77 11.36
N LEU A 171 8.51 9.79 10.29
CA LEU A 171 8.21 8.59 9.52
C LEU A 171 9.47 8.10 8.78
N LYS A 172 10.18 9.00 8.11
CA LYS A 172 11.45 8.71 7.41
C LYS A 172 12.58 8.30 8.34
N ALA A 173 12.55 8.73 9.60
CA ALA A 173 13.53 8.30 10.60
C ALA A 173 13.34 6.84 11.04
N LEU A 174 12.14 6.28 10.90
CA LEU A 174 11.81 4.92 11.34
C LEU A 174 11.67 3.93 10.16
N ILE A 175 11.05 4.38 9.06
CA ILE A 175 10.79 3.57 7.88
C ILE A 175 11.93 3.78 6.87
N PRO A 176 12.60 2.70 6.40
CA PRO A 176 13.63 2.79 5.37
C PRO A 176 13.16 3.50 4.10
N GLU A 177 14.09 4.16 3.41
CA GLU A 177 13.79 4.91 2.18
C GLU A 177 13.14 4.03 1.10
N ASP A 178 13.58 2.77 0.97
CA ASP A 178 13.02 1.82 0.00
C ASP A 178 11.54 1.51 0.28
N ASP A 179 11.14 1.43 1.54
CA ASP A 179 9.76 1.19 1.95
C ASP A 179 8.89 2.43 1.71
N ILE A 180 9.41 3.63 2.01
CA ILE A 180 8.75 4.89 1.67
C ILE A 180 8.58 5.01 0.15
N ALA A 181 9.62 4.70 -0.63
CA ALA A 181 9.56 4.71 -2.09
C ALA A 181 8.53 3.71 -2.61
N PHE A 182 8.44 2.52 -2.01
CA PHE A 182 7.43 1.52 -2.34
C PHE A 182 6.00 2.02 -2.04
N PHE A 183 5.76 2.63 -0.88
CA PHE A 183 4.45 3.20 -0.56
C PHE A 183 4.08 4.36 -1.49
N LYS A 184 5.03 5.25 -1.82
CA LYS A 184 4.81 6.32 -2.81
C LYS A 184 4.46 5.74 -4.18
N PHE A 185 5.20 4.71 -4.61
CA PHE A 185 4.93 4.04 -5.87
C PHE A 185 3.51 3.44 -5.92
N LEU A 186 3.04 2.79 -4.85
CA LEU A 186 1.70 2.18 -4.85
C LEU A 186 0.58 3.23 -4.78
N PHE A 187 0.68 4.15 -3.82
CA PHE A 187 -0.50 4.91 -3.40
C PHE A 187 -0.58 6.32 -3.99
N THR A 188 0.48 6.84 -4.61
CA THR A 188 0.52 8.22 -5.07
C THR A 188 0.71 8.35 -6.58
N SER A 189 0.56 9.57 -7.09
CA SER A 189 0.75 9.92 -8.51
C SER A 189 2.19 9.67 -9.01
N SER A 190 3.12 9.33 -8.12
CA SER A 190 4.48 8.92 -8.50
C SER A 190 4.56 7.52 -9.10
N GLY A 191 3.53 6.69 -8.95
CA GLY A 191 3.48 5.35 -9.53
C GLY A 191 2.07 4.92 -9.93
N MET A 192 1.58 3.83 -9.34
CA MET A 192 0.29 3.20 -9.64
C MET A 192 -0.91 4.06 -9.23
N ASN A 193 -0.74 4.98 -8.28
CA ASN A 193 -1.78 5.89 -7.80
C ASN A 193 -3.07 5.17 -7.36
N LEU A 194 -2.91 4.01 -6.70
CA LEU A 194 -4.01 3.11 -6.34
C LEU A 194 -5.11 3.84 -5.56
N ARG A 195 -4.71 4.69 -4.60
CA ARG A 195 -5.61 5.47 -3.75
C ARG A 195 -6.57 6.32 -4.58
N ASN A 196 -6.03 7.12 -5.50
CA ASN A 196 -6.82 7.98 -6.36
C ASN A 196 -7.70 7.16 -7.30
N ASN A 197 -7.14 6.11 -7.90
CA ASN A 197 -7.85 5.34 -8.92
C ASN A 197 -9.02 4.54 -8.34
N VAL A 198 -8.89 4.01 -7.13
CA VAL A 198 -9.97 3.35 -6.39
C VAL A 198 -10.98 4.38 -5.90
N ALA A 199 -10.54 5.44 -5.20
CA ALA A 199 -11.46 6.40 -4.58
C ALA A 199 -12.34 7.14 -5.60
N HIS A 200 -11.85 7.34 -6.83
CA HIS A 200 -12.59 8.00 -7.90
C HIS A 200 -13.19 7.02 -8.93
N CYS A 201 -13.19 5.72 -8.65
CA CYS A 201 -13.73 4.68 -9.54
C CYS A 201 -13.16 4.71 -10.96
N PHE A 202 -11.87 5.04 -11.11
CA PHE A 202 -11.18 5.05 -12.40
C PHE A 202 -10.73 3.65 -12.84
N PHE A 203 -10.69 2.69 -11.92
CA PHE A 203 -10.40 1.31 -12.24
C PHE A 203 -11.52 0.65 -13.04
N THR A 204 -11.12 -0.06 -14.09
CA THR A 204 -11.94 -1.04 -14.80
C THR A 204 -11.63 -2.43 -14.25
N THR A 205 -12.46 -3.42 -14.58
CA THR A 205 -12.27 -4.83 -14.15
C THR A 205 -10.86 -5.36 -14.44
N LYS A 206 -10.21 -4.92 -15.53
CA LYS A 206 -8.85 -5.35 -15.90
C LYS A 206 -7.75 -4.87 -14.94
N ASN A 207 -8.02 -3.83 -14.16
CA ASN A 207 -7.05 -3.27 -13.21
C ASN A 207 -7.00 -4.09 -11.91
N TYR A 208 -8.04 -4.86 -11.63
CA TYR A 208 -8.17 -5.67 -10.42
C TYR A 208 -7.48 -7.03 -10.61
N THR A 209 -6.18 -7.09 -10.32
CA THR A 209 -5.37 -8.29 -10.52
C THR A 209 -4.84 -8.84 -9.20
N SER A 210 -4.54 -10.13 -9.18
CA SER A 210 -3.83 -10.75 -8.04
C SER A 210 -2.49 -10.06 -7.78
N ALA A 211 -1.83 -9.58 -8.84
CA ALA A 211 -0.59 -8.82 -8.74
C ALA A 211 -0.74 -7.55 -7.88
N VAL A 212 -1.79 -6.75 -8.12
CA VAL A 212 -2.06 -5.55 -7.30
C VAL A 212 -2.27 -5.95 -5.84
N MET A 213 -3.05 -7.00 -5.59
CA MET A 213 -3.32 -7.45 -4.23
C MET A 213 -2.07 -7.98 -3.51
N LEU A 214 -1.18 -8.69 -4.21
CA LEU A 214 0.10 -9.13 -3.65
C LEU A 214 0.99 -7.95 -3.27
N LEU A 215 1.04 -6.89 -4.08
CA LEU A 215 1.77 -5.67 -3.73
C LEU A 215 1.19 -5.00 -2.48
N LEU A 216 -0.14 -4.98 -2.35
CA LEU A 216 -0.80 -4.46 -1.15
C LEU A 216 -0.50 -5.31 0.09
N ILE A 217 -0.47 -6.63 -0.03
CA ILE A 217 -0.08 -7.54 1.07
C ILE A 217 1.38 -7.31 1.45
N VAL A 218 2.29 -7.14 0.47
CA VAL A 218 3.70 -6.79 0.77
C VAL A 218 3.80 -5.44 1.47
N ALA A 219 3.00 -4.45 1.08
CA ALA A 219 2.96 -3.15 1.75
C ALA A 219 2.47 -3.28 3.19
N LEU A 220 1.43 -4.09 3.41
CA LEU A 220 0.89 -4.40 4.74
C LEU A 220 1.93 -5.08 5.63
N LEU A 221 2.62 -6.10 5.11
CA LEU A 221 3.68 -6.81 5.85
C LEU A 221 4.85 -5.90 6.19
N ARG A 222 5.29 -5.06 5.24
CA ARG A 222 6.36 -4.08 5.46
C ARG A 222 6.00 -3.08 6.56
N LEU A 223 4.81 -2.48 6.47
CA LEU A 223 4.35 -1.52 7.48
C LEU A 223 4.15 -2.19 8.86
N GLY A 224 3.68 -3.43 8.90
CA GLY A 224 3.48 -4.19 10.14
C GLY A 224 4.78 -4.61 10.84
N ASN A 225 5.88 -4.74 10.09
CA ASN A 225 7.17 -5.21 10.59
C ASN A 225 7.95 -4.17 11.43
N TYR A 226 7.47 -2.93 11.51
CA TYR A 226 8.14 -1.90 12.30
C TYR A 226 7.73 -1.97 13.77
N GLU A 227 8.72 -2.06 14.64
CA GLU A 227 8.52 -2.00 16.08
C GLU A 227 8.22 -0.57 16.52
N LEU A 228 7.10 -0.43 17.23
CA LEU A 228 6.72 0.82 17.86
C LEU A 228 7.29 0.81 19.28
N LYS A 229 8.31 1.62 19.51
CA LYS A 229 8.79 1.88 20.88
C LYS A 229 7.74 2.72 21.58
N THR A 230 6.89 2.08 22.38
CA THR A 230 5.97 2.77 23.29
C THR A 230 6.83 3.63 24.21
N LYS A 231 6.73 4.96 24.12
CA LYS A 231 7.23 5.80 25.19
C LYS A 231 6.38 5.47 26.41
N GLU A 232 7.00 4.92 27.45
CA GLU A 232 6.36 4.80 28.76
C GLU A 232 5.75 6.16 29.12
N LYS A 233 4.49 6.16 29.56
CA LYS A 233 3.86 7.35 30.11
C LYS A 233 4.74 7.81 31.28
N GLU A 234 5.49 8.89 31.10
CA GLU A 234 6.06 9.62 32.23
C GLU A 234 4.88 9.97 33.15
N SER A 235 4.90 9.33 34.32
CA SER A 235 3.88 9.46 35.37
C SER A 235 4.05 10.77 36.13
#